data_AF-A0A934BGM5-F1
#
_entry.id   AF-A0A934BGM5-F1
#
_cell.length_a   1.000
_cell.length_b   1.000
_cell.length_c   1.000
_cell.angle_alpha   90.00
_cell.angle_beta   90.00
_cell.angle_gamma   90.00
#
_symmetry.space_group_name_H-M   'P 1'
#
loop_
_entity.id
_entity.type
_entity.pdbx_description
1 polymer ?
#
loop_
_entity_poly.entity_id
_entity_poly.type
_entity_poly.pdbx_seq_one_letter_code
_entity_poly.pdbx_strand_id
1 'polypeptide(L)'
;LDLMKKGIKTDIVKRVLDACLKVGIAFHLYIIVGFPTETEKEALETLDFVLHKEYLNSPGFSCLPSLFGMEKDSPVTHNPSEYGLRSIMSPRGEDLGLGYFFEVEQGMSPEEAGEMYHYMIERLSQELCPFPYNYSLADGLLYIARIK
;
A
#
# COMPACT_ATOMS: atom_id res chain seq x y z
N LEU A 1 -6.31 9.16 -3.13
CA LEU A 1 -7.32 8.18 -2.62
C LEU A 1 -8.61 8.14 -3.46
N ASP A 2 -9.13 9.28 -3.92
CA ASP A 2 -10.41 9.32 -4.65
C ASP A 2 -10.41 8.50 -5.95
N LEU A 3 -9.29 8.47 -6.67
CA LEU A 3 -9.14 7.67 -7.89
C LEU A 3 -9.17 6.16 -7.61
N MET A 4 -8.63 5.70 -6.48
CA MET A 4 -8.72 4.28 -6.08
C MET A 4 -10.16 3.83 -5.79
N LYS A 5 -11.14 4.75 -5.71
CA LYS A 5 -12.56 4.46 -5.46
C LYS A 5 -12.80 3.56 -4.22
N LYS A 6 -11.90 3.62 -3.22
CA LYS A 6 -11.97 2.82 -1.97
C LYS A 6 -13.18 3.18 -1.09
N GLY A 7 -13.83 4.33 -1.33
CA GLY A 7 -14.98 4.80 -0.55
C GLY A 7 -14.65 5.19 0.89
N ILE A 8 -13.36 5.36 1.22
CA ILE A 8 -12.88 5.77 2.54
C ILE A 8 -12.08 7.06 2.45
N LYS A 9 -12.07 7.82 3.54
CA LYS A 9 -11.28 9.05 3.69
C LYS A 9 -10.21 8.88 4.78
N THR A 10 -9.11 9.61 4.66
CA THR A 10 -7.96 9.52 5.58
C THR A 10 -8.31 9.90 7.02
N ASP A 11 -9.20 10.89 7.20
CA ASP A 11 -9.70 11.30 8.51
C ASP A 11 -10.48 10.17 9.22
N ILE A 12 -11.24 9.38 8.47
CA ILE A 12 -11.94 8.21 8.99
C ILE A 12 -10.95 7.12 9.40
N VAL A 13 -9.93 6.85 8.58
CA VAL A 13 -8.87 5.89 8.91
C VAL A 13 -8.18 6.30 10.21
N LYS A 14 -7.73 7.56 10.30
CA LYS A 14 -7.10 8.09 11.51
C LYS A 14 -7.98 7.93 12.74
N ARG A 15 -9.26 8.30 12.65
CA ARG A 15 -10.22 8.17 13.75
C ARG A 15 -10.39 6.71 14.22
N VAL A 16 -10.38 5.75 13.30
CA VAL A 16 -10.45 4.32 13.63
C VAL A 16 -9.18 3.86 14.33
N LEU A 17 -8.00 4.24 13.83
CA LEU A 17 -6.73 3.92 14.47
C LEU A 17 -6.62 4.51 15.88
N ASP A 18 -7.00 5.78 16.06
CA ASP A 18 -7.00 6.46 17.35
C ASP A 18 -7.95 5.76 18.35
N ALA A 19 -9.10 5.28 17.88
CA ALA A 19 -10.01 4.49 18.70
C ALA A 19 -9.39 3.14 19.08
N CYS A 20 -8.76 2.43 18.14
CA CYS A 20 -8.06 1.17 18.39
C CYS A 20 -6.94 1.35 19.43
N LEU A 21 -6.09 2.38 19.28
CA LEU A 21 -5.05 2.73 20.25
C LEU A 21 -5.64 2.92 21.65
N LYS A 22 -6.73 3.69 21.77
CA LYS A 22 -7.37 4.00 23.05
C LYS A 22 -7.88 2.78 23.80
N VAL A 23 -8.37 1.76 23.08
CA VAL A 23 -8.88 0.51 23.68
C VAL A 23 -7.86 -0.64 23.61
N GLY A 24 -6.66 -0.36 23.11
CA GLY A 24 -5.56 -1.32 22.97
C GLY A 24 -5.76 -2.38 21.89
N ILE A 25 -6.65 -2.19 20.92
CA ILE A 25 -6.83 -3.11 19.79
C ILE A 25 -5.63 -2.98 18.84
N ALA A 26 -4.95 -4.10 18.58
CA ALA A 26 -3.90 -4.17 17.58
C ALA A 26 -4.47 -4.02 16.16
N PHE A 27 -3.69 -3.45 15.25
CA PHE A 27 -4.11 -3.23 13.87
C PHE A 27 -2.96 -3.48 12.90
N HIS A 28 -3.32 -3.90 11.69
CA HIS A 28 -2.42 -4.10 10.57
C HIS A 28 -2.79 -3.12 9.45
N LEU A 29 -1.81 -2.41 8.89
CA LEU A 29 -2.01 -1.53 7.73
C LEU A 29 -1.50 -2.19 6.46
N TYR A 30 -2.38 -2.29 5.46
CA TYR A 30 -1.99 -2.68 4.11
C TYR A 30 -1.95 -1.44 3.23
N ILE A 31 -0.76 -1.09 2.74
CA ILE A 31 -0.54 0.10 1.91
C ILE A 31 -0.13 -0.30 0.50
N ILE A 32 -0.60 0.46 -0.48
CA ILE A 32 -0.26 0.29 -1.89
C ILE A 32 0.50 1.54 -2.32
N VAL A 33 1.60 1.35 -3.03
CA VAL A 33 2.47 2.41 -3.56
C VAL A 33 2.60 2.24 -5.07
N GLY A 34 2.71 3.33 -5.80
CA GLY A 34 2.80 3.34 -7.27
C GLY A 34 1.44 3.28 -7.96
N PHE A 35 0.37 3.69 -7.27
CA PHE A 35 -0.93 3.80 -7.96
C PHE A 35 -0.81 4.86 -9.08
N PRO A 36 -1.47 4.69 -10.24
CA PRO A 36 -1.42 5.69 -11.30
C PRO A 36 -1.77 7.07 -10.77
N THR A 37 -1.03 8.10 -11.18
CA THR A 37 -1.07 9.50 -10.68
C THR A 37 -0.43 9.78 -9.33
N GLU A 38 -0.07 8.76 -8.54
CA GLU A 38 0.55 8.97 -7.23
C GLU A 38 1.92 9.63 -7.37
N THR A 39 2.12 10.71 -6.63
CA THR A 39 3.38 11.45 -6.61
C THR A 39 4.31 10.91 -5.52
N GLU A 40 5.62 11.13 -5.68
CA GLU A 40 6.62 10.82 -4.65
C GLU A 40 6.24 11.43 -3.29
N LYS A 41 5.75 12.67 -3.31
CA LYS A 41 5.30 13.38 -2.10
C LYS A 41 4.15 12.65 -1.40
N GLU A 42 3.14 12.19 -2.13
CA GLU A 42 2.01 11.44 -1.54
C GLU A 42 2.45 10.09 -0.97
N ALA A 43 3.40 9.42 -1.64
CA ALA A 43 4.00 8.19 -1.13
C ALA A 43 4.79 8.43 0.17
N LEU A 44 5.54 9.52 0.25
CA LEU A 44 6.24 9.94 1.47
C LEU A 44 5.26 10.33 2.59
N GLU A 45 4.17 11.04 2.28
CA GLU A 45 3.10 11.33 3.26
C GLU A 45 2.46 10.04 3.79
N THR A 46 2.33 9.01 2.95
CA THR A 46 1.86 7.68 3.37
C THR A 46 2.87 6.99 4.28
N LEU A 47 4.17 7.07 3.97
CA LEU A 47 5.23 6.53 4.83
C LEU A 47 5.21 7.21 6.21
N ASP A 48 5.15 8.54 6.24
CA ASP A 48 5.11 9.33 7.48
C ASP A 48 3.86 9.01 8.32
N PHE A 49 2.72 8.79 7.67
CA PHE A 49 1.49 8.36 8.35
C PHE A 49 1.67 7.00 9.05
N VAL A 50 2.32 6.03 8.40
CA VAL A 50 2.55 4.70 8.97
C VAL A 50 3.60 4.74 10.09
N LEU A 51 4.64 5.55 9.93
CA LEU A 51 5.71 5.73 10.92
C LEU A 51 5.32 6.66 12.08
N HIS A 52 4.04 7.02 12.20
CA HIS A 52 3.56 7.85 13.30
C HIS A 52 3.89 7.18 14.64
N LYS A 53 4.55 7.92 15.53
CA LYS A 53 5.12 7.39 16.78
C LYS A 53 4.11 6.64 17.65
N GLU A 54 2.85 7.10 17.70
CA GLU A 54 1.80 6.42 18.48
C GLU A 54 1.46 5.04 17.92
N TYR A 55 1.53 4.85 16.60
CA TYR A 55 1.28 3.57 15.95
C TYR A 55 2.44 2.62 16.20
N LEU A 56 3.69 3.09 16.04
CA LEU A 56 4.90 2.30 16.32
C LEU A 56 4.96 1.76 17.75
N ASN A 57 4.46 2.51 18.73
CA ASN A 57 4.44 2.09 20.13
C ASN A 57 3.23 1.20 20.47
N SER A 58 2.29 1.00 19.54
CA SER A 58 1.12 0.16 19.76
C SER A 58 1.50 -1.32 19.71
N PRO A 59 1.22 -2.12 20.77
CA PRO A 59 1.49 -3.54 20.74
C PRO A 59 0.76 -4.25 19.60
N GLY A 60 1.51 -5.02 18.82
CA GLY A 60 0.96 -5.73 17.66
C GLY A 60 0.71 -4.85 16.44
N PHE A 61 1.12 -3.59 16.41
CA PHE A 61 1.09 -2.83 15.16
C PHE A 61 2.00 -3.47 14.10
N SER A 62 1.50 -3.56 12.88
CA SER A 62 2.27 -4.03 11.72
C SER A 62 1.81 -3.34 10.44
N CYS A 63 2.68 -3.31 9.45
CA CYS A 63 2.38 -2.73 8.14
C CYS A 63 2.97 -3.63 7.04
N LEU A 64 2.24 -3.79 5.94
CA LEU A 64 2.68 -4.47 4.73
C LEU A 64 2.54 -3.51 3.53
N PRO A 65 3.66 -3.02 2.97
CA PRO A 65 3.64 -2.32 1.70
C PRO A 65 3.51 -3.29 0.54
N SER A 66 2.82 -2.85 -0.52
CA SER A 66 2.71 -3.55 -1.79
C SER A 66 2.89 -2.56 -2.94
N LEU A 67 3.67 -2.96 -3.94
CA LEU A 67 3.76 -2.22 -5.19
C LEU A 67 2.47 -2.47 -6.00
N PHE A 68 1.89 -1.40 -6.55
CA PHE A 68 0.71 -1.49 -7.39
C PHE A 68 1.01 -2.34 -8.64
N GLY A 69 0.34 -3.48 -8.75
CA GLY A 69 0.28 -4.26 -9.97
C GLY A 69 -1.01 -3.97 -10.70
N MET A 70 -0.92 -3.60 -11.99
CA MET A 70 -2.12 -3.46 -12.81
C MET A 70 -2.61 -4.84 -13.24
N GLU A 71 -3.80 -5.20 -12.74
CA GLU A 71 -4.46 -6.46 -13.09
C GLU A 71 -5.41 -6.30 -14.28
N LYS A 72 -5.48 -7.36 -15.09
CA LYS A 72 -6.47 -7.53 -16.16
C LYS A 72 -7.89 -7.34 -15.62
N ASP A 73 -8.75 -6.69 -16.42
CA ASP A 73 -10.17 -6.41 -16.10
C ASP A 73 -10.39 -5.57 -14.83
N SER A 74 -9.36 -4.86 -14.35
CA SER A 74 -9.52 -3.85 -13.30
C SER A 74 -10.18 -2.57 -13.85
N PRO A 75 -10.86 -1.76 -13.01
CA PRO A 75 -11.44 -0.48 -13.44
C PRO A 75 -10.44 0.45 -14.15
N VAL A 76 -9.17 0.35 -13.77
CA VAL A 76 -8.05 1.09 -14.37
C VAL A 76 -7.86 0.70 -15.84
N THR A 77 -7.96 -0.60 -16.17
CA THR A 77 -7.85 -1.08 -17.56
C THR A 77 -9.08 -0.74 -18.41
N HIS A 78 -10.27 -0.62 -17.80
CA HIS A 78 -11.50 -0.27 -18.52
C HIS A 78 -11.55 1.20 -18.91
N ASN A 79 -11.05 2.11 -18.05
CA ASN A 79 -11.06 3.55 -18.29
C ASN A 79 -9.66 4.20 -18.12
N PRO A 80 -8.64 3.85 -18.95
CA PRO A 80 -7.26 4.26 -18.70
C PRO A 80 -7.03 5.77 -18.58
N SER A 81 -7.80 6.56 -19.33
CA SER A 81 -7.71 8.03 -19.31
C SER A 81 -8.16 8.65 -17.98
N GLU A 82 -9.11 8.05 -17.26
CA GLU A 82 -9.53 8.54 -15.93
C GLU A 82 -8.42 8.39 -14.88
N TYR A 83 -7.46 7.49 -15.14
CA TYR A 83 -6.36 7.15 -14.24
C TYR A 83 -5.02 7.70 -14.71
N GLY A 84 -5.01 8.59 -15.71
CA GLY A 84 -3.79 9.23 -16.21
C GLY A 84 -2.83 8.25 -16.87
N LEU A 85 -3.33 7.17 -17.48
CA LEU A 85 -2.49 6.21 -18.20
C LEU A 85 -2.25 6.65 -19.65
N ARG A 86 -0.98 6.66 -20.05
CA ARG A 86 -0.54 6.94 -21.42
C ARG A 86 -0.66 5.72 -22.32
N SER A 87 -0.22 4.56 -21.82
CA SER A 87 -0.22 3.32 -22.58
C SER A 87 -0.38 2.11 -21.66
N ILE A 88 -0.96 1.04 -22.20
CA ILE A 88 -1.14 -0.25 -21.52
C ILE A 88 -0.59 -1.33 -22.45
N MET A 89 0.26 -2.20 -21.93
CA MET A 89 0.89 -3.29 -22.68
C MET A 89 0.65 -4.62 -21.96
N SER A 90 0.04 -5.57 -22.69
CA SER A 90 -0.08 -6.95 -22.24
C SER A 90 1.20 -7.72 -22.59
N PRO A 91 1.72 -8.58 -21.71
CA PRO A 91 2.80 -9.51 -22.08
C PRO A 91 2.32 -10.40 -23.25
N ARG A 92 3.05 -10.36 -24.37
CA ARG A 92 2.72 -11.17 -25.56
C ARG A 92 3.15 -12.62 -25.30
N GLY A 93 2.19 -13.54 -25.28
CA GLY A 93 2.44 -14.97 -25.14
C GLY A 93 2.13 -15.57 -23.76
N GLU A 94 1.69 -14.76 -22.81
CA GLU A 94 1.25 -15.22 -21.49
C GLU A 94 -0.29 -15.14 -21.39
N ASP A 95 -0.98 -16.19 -21.84
CA ASP A 95 -2.45 -16.26 -21.83
C ASP A 95 -3.04 -16.21 -20.39
N LEU A 96 -2.25 -16.63 -19.40
CA LEU A 96 -2.59 -16.58 -17.98
C LEU A 96 -1.94 -15.40 -17.23
N GLY A 97 -1.22 -14.52 -17.93
CA GLY A 97 -0.59 -13.35 -17.33
C GLY A 97 -1.64 -12.33 -16.91
N LEU A 98 -1.79 -12.10 -15.60
CA LEU A 98 -2.72 -11.10 -15.06
C LEU A 98 -2.11 -9.70 -14.99
N GLY A 99 -0.78 -9.59 -14.97
CA GLY A 99 -0.05 -8.34 -14.85
C GLY A 99 0.13 -7.65 -16.20
N TYR A 100 -0.28 -6.38 -16.28
CA TYR A 100 -0.09 -5.54 -17.44
C TYR A 100 0.96 -4.47 -17.13
N PHE A 101 1.79 -4.15 -18.13
CA PHE A 101 2.68 -3.00 -18.06
C PHE A 101 1.90 -1.74 -18.42
N PHE A 102 2.26 -0.62 -17.83
CA PHE A 102 1.62 0.66 -18.10
C PHE A 102 2.62 1.80 -18.05
N GLU A 103 2.29 2.88 -18.75
CA GLU A 103 2.97 4.17 -18.59
C GLU A 103 1.96 5.20 -18.08
N VAL A 104 2.41 6.11 -17.24
CA VAL A 104 1.59 7.19 -16.70
C VAL A 104 1.91 8.52 -17.39
N GLU A 105 0.92 9.40 -17.48
CA GLU A 105 1.10 10.78 -17.93
C GLU A 105 1.64 11.70 -16.81
N GLN A 106 1.32 11.37 -15.56
CA GLN A 106 1.64 12.13 -14.36
C GLN A 106 1.84 11.21 -13.15
N GLY A 107 2.50 11.72 -12.11
CA GLY A 107 2.90 10.92 -10.96
C GLY A 107 4.22 10.19 -11.20
N MET A 108 4.53 9.23 -10.35
CA MET A 108 5.72 8.39 -10.46
C MET A 108 5.58 7.43 -11.64
N SER A 109 6.65 7.26 -12.43
CA SER A 109 6.77 6.16 -13.37
C SER A 109 6.78 4.81 -12.64
N PRO A 110 6.51 3.68 -13.32
CA PRO A 110 6.62 2.36 -12.71
C PRO A 110 8.01 2.08 -12.10
N GLU A 111 9.06 2.59 -12.73
CA GLU A 111 10.44 2.50 -12.23
C GLU A 111 10.61 3.33 -10.95
N GLU A 112 10.19 4.60 -10.96
CA GLU A 112 10.24 5.48 -9.78
C GLU A 112 9.41 4.92 -8.62
N ALA A 113 8.25 4.35 -8.92
CA ALA A 113 7.40 3.67 -7.93
C ALA A 113 8.08 2.43 -7.34
N GLY A 114 8.84 1.68 -8.15
CA GLY A 114 9.66 0.56 -7.69
C GLY A 114 10.77 1.02 -6.74
N GLU A 115 11.47 2.10 -7.07
CA GLU A 115 12.49 2.71 -6.20
C GLU A 115 11.87 3.19 -4.87
N MET A 116 10.74 3.89 -4.94
CA MET A 116 9.99 4.34 -3.76
C MET A 116 9.51 3.17 -2.90
N TYR A 117 9.03 2.09 -3.52
CA TYR A 117 8.62 0.88 -2.81
C TYR A 117 9.80 0.26 -2.04
N HIS A 118 10.98 0.15 -2.66
CA HIS A 118 12.18 -0.34 -1.99
C HIS A 118 12.60 0.58 -0.83
N TYR A 119 12.56 1.90 -1.05
CA TYR A 119 12.83 2.89 -0.01
C TYR A 119 11.86 2.73 1.18
N MET A 120 10.57 2.58 0.92
CA MET A 120 9.56 2.39 1.97
C MET A 120 9.77 1.10 2.74
N ILE A 121 10.10 -0.01 2.07
CA ILE A 121 10.44 -1.27 2.76
C ILE A 121 11.64 -1.08 3.67
N GLU A 122 12.71 -0.46 3.18
CA GLU A 122 13.92 -0.24 3.98
C GLU A 122 13.58 0.56 5.25
N ARG A 123 12.88 1.69 5.09
CA ARG A 123 12.46 2.54 6.20
C ARG A 123 11.53 1.83 7.18
N LEU A 124 10.55 1.09 6.69
CA LEU A 124 9.63 0.33 7.55
C LEU A 124 10.36 -0.77 8.30
N SER A 125 11.32 -1.46 7.68
CA SER A 125 12.08 -2.55 8.30
C SER A 125 13.01 -2.10 9.44
N GLN A 126 13.37 -0.81 9.48
CA GLN A 126 14.16 -0.23 10.56
C GLN A 126 13.33 -0.03 11.84
N GLU A 127 12.03 0.25 11.69
CA GLU A 127 11.13 0.64 12.78
C GLU A 127 10.17 -0.49 13.17
N LEU A 128 9.81 -1.36 12.22
CA LEU A 128 8.90 -2.48 12.38
C LEU A 128 9.65 -3.79 12.13
N CYS A 129 9.33 -4.81 12.92
CA CYS A 129 9.83 -6.15 12.62
C CYS A 129 9.27 -6.58 11.26
N PRO A 130 10.11 -6.93 10.27
CA PRO A 130 9.62 -7.44 9.00
C PRO A 130 8.91 -8.76 9.28
N PHE A 131 7.57 -8.72 9.26
CA PHE A 131 6.80 -9.95 9.27
C PHE A 131 7.17 -10.74 8.02
N PRO A 132 7.25 -12.08 8.10
CA PRO A 132 7.44 -12.89 6.90
C PRO A 132 6.34 -12.49 5.89
N TYR A 133 6.76 -12.18 4.66
CA TYR A 133 5.96 -11.64 3.54
C TYR A 133 4.84 -12.57 3.04
N ASN A 134 4.17 -13.27 3.95
CA ASN A 134 3.10 -14.19 3.67
C ASN A 134 1.78 -13.56 4.14
N TYR A 135 0.92 -13.23 3.17
CA TYR A 135 -0.35 -12.50 3.28
C TYR A 135 -1.33 -13.03 4.35
N SER A 136 -1.11 -14.22 4.92
CA SER A 136 -1.97 -14.86 5.91
C SER A 136 -1.39 -14.88 7.34
N LEU A 137 -0.09 -14.68 7.52
CA LEU A 137 0.59 -14.92 8.81
C LEU A 137 0.61 -13.70 9.72
N ALA A 138 0.66 -12.49 9.16
CA ALA A 138 0.66 -11.26 9.95
C ALA A 138 -0.64 -11.12 10.77
N ASP A 139 -1.80 -11.40 10.16
CA ASP A 139 -3.11 -11.37 10.83
C ASP A 139 -3.21 -12.38 11.99
N GLY A 140 -2.62 -13.57 11.82
CA GLY A 140 -2.59 -14.61 12.85
C GLY A 140 -1.67 -14.29 14.02
N LEU A 141 -0.58 -13.55 13.77
CA LEU A 141 0.43 -13.21 14.79
C LEU A 141 0.08 -11.97 15.61
N LEU A 142 -0.83 -11.09 15.14
CA LEU A 142 -1.42 -10.02 15.94
C LEU A 142 -1.95 -10.55 17.30
N TYR A 143 -2.50 -11.76 17.28
CA TYR A 143 -3.04 -12.43 18.46
C TYR A 143 -1.98 -13.09 19.34
N ILE A 144 -0.83 -13.48 18.77
CA ILE A 144 0.26 -14.16 19.50
C ILE A 144 1.14 -13.14 20.23
N ALA A 145 1.38 -11.95 19.67
CA ALA A 145 2.17 -10.89 20.30
C ALA A 145 1.54 -10.30 21.58
N ARG A 146 0.24 -10.57 21.82
CA ARG A 146 -0.45 -10.23 23.08
C ARG A 146 -0.23 -11.24 24.20
N ILE A 147 0.33 -12.41 23.91
CA ILE A 147 0.62 -13.43 24.91
C ILE A 147 1.95 -13.06 25.57
N LYS A 148 1.85 -12.32 26.68
CA LYS A 148 2.92 -12.25 27.69
C LYS A 148 2.96 -13.54 28.49
#